data_AF-A0A7X3Y790-F1
#
_entry.id   AF-A0A7X3Y790-F1
#
_cell.length_a   1.000
_cell.length_b   1.000
_cell.length_c   1.000
_cell.angle_alpha   90.00
_cell.angle_beta   90.00
_cell.angle_gamma   90.00
#
_symmetry.space_group_name_H-M   'P 1'
#
loop_
_entity.id
_entity.type
_entity.pdbx_description
1 polymer ?
#
loop_
_entity_poly.entity_id
_entity_poly.type
_entity_poly.pdbx_seq_one_letter_code
_entity_poly.pdbx_strand_id
1 'polypeptide(L)'
;PYSRFNPQFNRKALSASLSASGIAYVWLGRELGGRPDDPACYEDGTVRYDRLARTALYREGIERVLSGAAEHRLALMCAEKDPLHCHRALLVSRSLEERGLAVAHILADGSLEPHERAMDRLLAAHRPEEDLFSERKSRAGRIEEAARMPPRRRRRG
;
A
#
# COMPACT_ATOMS: atom_id res chain seq x y z
N PRO A 1 -9.84 -4.13 -11.57
CA PRO A 1 -10.59 -4.55 -10.35
C PRO A 1 -11.90 -5.20 -10.79
N TYR A 2 -12.32 -6.27 -10.11
CA TYR A 2 -13.62 -6.91 -10.27
C TYR A 2 -14.17 -7.31 -8.90
N SER A 3 -15.42 -6.97 -8.63
CA SER A 3 -16.16 -7.28 -7.41
C SER A 3 -17.61 -7.55 -7.77
N ARG A 4 -18.14 -8.65 -7.22
CA ARG A 4 -19.58 -8.99 -7.31
C ARG A 4 -20.42 -8.16 -6.35
N PHE A 5 -19.88 -7.87 -5.16
CA PHE A 5 -20.60 -7.14 -4.10
C PHE A 5 -20.57 -5.62 -4.29
N ASN A 6 -19.52 -5.11 -4.92
CA ASN A 6 -19.37 -3.67 -5.19
C ASN A 6 -19.10 -3.42 -6.69
N PRO A 7 -20.10 -3.65 -7.56
CA PRO A 7 -19.93 -3.56 -9.00
C PRO A 7 -19.58 -2.15 -9.49
N GLN A 8 -19.90 -1.10 -8.72
CA GLN A 8 -19.53 0.29 -9.01
C GLN A 8 -18.00 0.49 -9.05
N PHE A 9 -17.23 -0.35 -8.34
CA PHE A 9 -15.76 -0.31 -8.38
C PHE A 9 -15.16 -1.23 -9.44
N ASN A 10 -15.99 -1.85 -10.29
CA ASN A 10 -15.49 -2.58 -11.44
C ASN A 10 -14.91 -1.61 -12.47
N ARG A 11 -13.83 -2.03 -13.13
CA ARG A 11 -13.02 -1.18 -14.02
C ARG A 11 -13.87 -0.33 -14.98
N LYS A 12 -14.84 -0.95 -15.65
CA LYS A 12 -15.69 -0.25 -16.65
C LYS A 12 -16.61 0.80 -16.01
N ALA A 13 -17.29 0.46 -14.92
CA ALA A 13 -18.21 1.37 -14.23
C ALA A 13 -17.46 2.55 -13.59
N LEU A 14 -16.36 2.24 -12.89
CA LEU A 14 -15.52 3.24 -12.25
C LEU A 14 -14.91 4.20 -13.27
N SER A 15 -14.35 3.69 -14.38
CA SER A 15 -13.77 4.52 -15.44
C SER A 15 -14.80 5.47 -16.05
N ALA A 16 -16.04 5.01 -16.27
CA ALA A 16 -17.10 5.85 -16.80
C ALA A 16 -17.50 6.97 -15.81
N SER A 17 -17.67 6.61 -14.53
CA SER A 17 -18.01 7.60 -13.49
C SER A 17 -16.93 8.66 -13.31
N LEU A 18 -15.65 8.25 -13.29
CA LEU A 18 -14.53 9.18 -13.15
C LEU A 18 -14.43 10.11 -14.38
N SER A 19 -14.57 9.56 -15.59
CA SER A 19 -14.55 10.34 -16.82
C SER A 19 -15.69 11.37 -16.86
N ALA A 20 -16.89 11.03 -16.39
CA ALA A 20 -18.01 11.97 -16.29
C ALA A 20 -17.73 13.12 -15.31
N SER A 21 -16.85 12.91 -14.34
CA SER A 21 -16.37 13.94 -13.39
C SER A 21 -15.07 14.62 -13.83
N GLY A 22 -14.59 14.39 -15.06
CA GLY A 22 -13.35 14.97 -15.56
C GLY A 22 -12.07 14.39 -14.95
N ILE A 23 -12.15 13.21 -14.33
CA ILE A 23 -11.02 12.54 -13.69
C ILE A 23 -10.52 11.41 -14.61
N ALA A 24 -9.25 11.50 -14.99
CA ALA A 24 -8.60 10.44 -15.76
C ALA A 24 -8.44 9.16 -14.93
N TYR A 25 -8.67 8.01 -15.57
CA TYR A 25 -8.53 6.71 -14.93
C TYR A 25 -7.44 5.88 -15.62
N VAL A 26 -6.46 5.43 -14.85
CA VAL A 26 -5.39 4.53 -15.30
C VAL A 26 -5.41 3.28 -14.44
N TRP A 27 -5.40 2.12 -15.07
CA TRP A 27 -5.32 0.84 -14.37
C TRP A 27 -3.88 0.34 -14.30
N LEU A 28 -3.32 0.29 -13.10
CA LEU A 28 -1.97 -0.26 -12.80
C LEU A 28 -2.04 -1.52 -11.94
N GLY A 29 -3.07 -2.35 -12.17
CA GLY A 29 -3.28 -3.55 -11.36
C GLY A 29 -2.29 -4.68 -11.67
N ARG A 30 -1.64 -4.65 -12.84
CA ARG A 30 -0.61 -5.62 -13.20
C ARG A 30 0.71 -5.30 -12.50
N GLU A 31 1.06 -4.01 -12.43
CA GLU A 31 2.32 -3.52 -11.88
C GLU A 31 2.25 -3.34 -10.36
N LEU A 32 1.15 -2.75 -9.87
CA LEU A 32 0.99 -2.32 -8.47
C LEU A 32 -0.20 -3.00 -7.77
N GLY A 33 -0.68 -4.12 -8.30
CA GLY A 33 -1.83 -4.85 -7.76
C GLY A 33 -1.57 -5.67 -6.50
N GLY A 34 -0.30 -5.90 -6.12
CA GLY A 34 0.08 -6.65 -4.92
C GLY A 34 -0.11 -8.17 -5.01
N ARG A 35 -0.46 -8.69 -6.19
CA ARG A 35 -0.60 -10.14 -6.48
C ARG A 35 0.15 -10.45 -7.78
N PRO A 36 1.47 -10.62 -7.72
CA PRO A 36 2.27 -10.91 -8.91
C PRO A 36 1.99 -12.32 -9.43
N ASP A 37 2.15 -12.53 -10.73
CA ASP A 37 2.03 -13.88 -11.31
C ASP A 37 3.27 -14.75 -11.02
N ASP A 38 4.40 -14.12 -10.67
CA ASP A 38 5.68 -14.78 -10.41
C ASP A 38 5.69 -15.50 -9.05
N PRO A 39 5.78 -16.85 -9.01
CA PRO A 39 5.84 -17.63 -7.78
C PRO A 39 7.04 -17.28 -6.89
N ALA A 40 8.14 -16.76 -7.45
CA ALA A 40 9.31 -16.37 -6.66
C ALA A 40 9.00 -15.22 -5.68
N CYS A 41 7.95 -14.44 -5.94
CA CYS A 41 7.47 -13.40 -5.04
C CYS A 41 6.72 -13.95 -3.82
N TYR A 42 6.51 -15.27 -3.71
CA TYR A 42 5.77 -15.89 -2.63
C TYR A 42 6.69 -16.67 -1.68
N GLU A 43 6.27 -16.72 -0.42
CA GLU A 43 6.80 -17.64 0.59
C GLU A 43 5.60 -18.12 1.41
N ASP A 44 5.44 -19.44 1.53
CA ASP A 44 4.30 -20.08 2.21
C ASP A 44 2.93 -19.53 1.78
N GLY A 45 2.76 -19.29 0.47
CA GLY A 45 1.52 -18.75 -0.10
C GLY A 45 1.27 -17.27 0.16
N THR A 46 2.19 -16.57 0.84
CA THR A 46 2.09 -15.13 1.14
C THR A 46 3.05 -14.34 0.25
N VAL A 47 2.58 -13.21 -0.28
CA VAL A 47 3.41 -12.31 -1.09
C VAL A 47 4.47 -11.65 -0.21
N ARG A 48 5.73 -11.78 -0.62
CA ARG A 48 6.89 -11.14 0.00
C ARG A 48 7.15 -9.81 -0.68
N TYR A 49 6.76 -8.72 -0.03
CA TYR A 49 6.89 -7.36 -0.56
C TYR A 49 8.34 -6.99 -0.91
N ASP A 50 9.33 -7.49 -0.17
CA ASP A 50 10.75 -7.29 -0.47
C ASP A 50 11.17 -7.93 -1.81
N ARG A 51 10.57 -9.06 -2.18
CA ARG A 51 10.79 -9.72 -3.47
C ARG A 51 10.03 -9.02 -4.59
N LEU A 52 8.74 -8.70 -4.35
CA LEU A 52 7.91 -7.98 -5.31
C LEU A 52 8.50 -6.61 -5.68
N ALA A 53 9.00 -5.85 -4.71
CA ALA A 53 9.63 -4.54 -4.93
C ALA A 53 10.88 -4.59 -5.83
N ARG A 54 11.51 -5.77 -5.96
CA ARG A 54 12.69 -5.97 -6.81
C ARG A 54 12.36 -6.33 -8.25
N THR A 55 11.12 -6.71 -8.53
CA THR A 55 10.69 -7.07 -9.89
C THR A 55 10.72 -5.85 -10.83
N ALA A 56 11.07 -6.09 -12.10
CA ALA A 56 11.07 -5.03 -13.11
C ALA A 56 9.67 -4.41 -13.29
N LEU A 57 8.65 -5.28 -13.37
CA LEU A 57 7.26 -4.87 -13.55
C LEU A 57 6.75 -3.94 -12.44
N TYR A 58 7.09 -4.21 -11.18
CA TYR A 58 6.74 -3.33 -10.07
C TYR A 58 7.45 -1.97 -10.18
N ARG A 59 8.75 -1.98 -10.50
CA ARG A 59 9.55 -0.75 -10.65
C ARG A 59 9.02 0.12 -11.77
N GLU A 60 8.65 -0.45 -12.91
CA GLU A 60 7.97 0.26 -14.01
C GLU A 60 6.68 0.95 -13.55
N GLY A 61 5.88 0.26 -12.71
CA GLY A 61 4.69 0.85 -12.11
C GLY A 61 4.99 2.05 -11.21
N ILE A 62 6.03 1.96 -10.39
CA ILE A 62 6.47 3.07 -9.52
C ILE A 62 6.95 4.26 -10.34
N GLU A 63 7.81 4.05 -11.33
CA GLU A 63 8.30 5.12 -12.21
C GLU A 63 7.15 5.80 -12.94
N ARG A 64 6.16 5.03 -13.43
CA ARG A 64 4.96 5.60 -14.04
C ARG A 64 4.17 6.49 -13.09
N VAL A 65 4.06 6.14 -11.81
CA VAL A 65 3.39 6.98 -10.81
C VAL A 65 4.21 8.25 -10.54
N LEU A 66 5.54 8.14 -10.43
CA LEU A 66 6.41 9.30 -10.23
C LEU A 66 6.34 10.29 -11.38
N SER A 67 6.45 9.81 -12.63
CA SER A 67 6.28 10.66 -13.81
C SER A 67 4.90 11.32 -13.84
N GLY A 68 3.84 10.54 -13.58
CA GLY A 68 2.48 11.08 -13.54
C GLY A 68 2.27 12.11 -12.43
N ALA A 69 2.93 11.98 -11.28
CA ALA A 69 2.82 12.91 -10.17
C ALA A 69 3.48 14.26 -10.44
N ALA A 70 4.44 14.32 -11.38
CA ALA A 70 5.05 15.57 -11.81
C ALA A 70 4.08 16.46 -12.62
N GLU A 71 3.12 15.84 -13.31
CA GLU A 71 2.19 16.53 -14.21
C GLU A 71 0.76 16.59 -13.67
N HIS A 72 0.41 15.72 -12.71
CA HIS A 72 -0.96 15.53 -12.27
C HIS A 72 -1.06 15.34 -10.75
N ARG A 73 -2.24 15.68 -10.22
CA ARG A 73 -2.64 15.28 -8.86
C ARG A 73 -3.18 13.85 -8.91
N LEU A 74 -2.43 12.91 -8.34
CA LEU A 74 -2.77 11.49 -8.39
C LEU A 74 -3.48 11.01 -7.12
N ALA A 75 -4.39 10.05 -7.29
CA ALA A 75 -4.96 9.27 -6.19
C ALA A 75 -4.88 7.77 -6.53
N LEU A 76 -4.28 6.98 -5.64
CA LEU A 76 -4.20 5.52 -5.77
C LEU A 76 -5.27 4.88 -4.88
N MET A 77 -6.26 4.22 -5.51
CA MET A 77 -7.41 3.67 -4.77
C MET A 77 -7.11 2.29 -4.16
N CYS A 78 -7.40 2.10 -2.87
CA CYS A 78 -7.34 0.80 -2.16
C CYS A 78 -8.76 0.31 -1.79
N ALA A 79 -8.93 -0.98 -1.48
CA ALA A 79 -10.23 -1.52 -1.03
C ALA A 79 -10.34 -1.49 0.51
N GLU A 80 -9.20 -1.39 1.18
CA GLU A 80 -9.02 -1.43 2.61
C GLU A 80 -9.32 -0.05 3.23
N LYS A 81 -10.04 -0.06 4.35
CA LYS A 81 -10.42 1.16 5.09
C LYS A 81 -9.25 1.81 5.84
N ASP A 82 -8.34 0.98 6.35
CA ASP A 82 -7.19 1.41 7.16
C ASP A 82 -5.90 1.18 6.36
N PRO A 83 -5.04 2.22 6.16
CA PRO A 83 -3.78 2.06 5.45
C PRO A 83 -2.87 0.99 6.06
N LEU A 84 -2.94 0.72 7.37
CA LEU A 84 -2.13 -0.29 8.02
C LEU A 84 -2.37 -1.72 7.49
N HIS A 85 -3.51 -1.95 6.81
CA HIS A 85 -3.87 -3.24 6.21
C HIS A 85 -3.79 -3.25 4.69
N CYS A 86 -3.43 -2.12 4.06
CA CYS A 86 -3.42 -1.96 2.62
C CYS A 86 -2.00 -2.20 2.06
N HIS A 87 -1.87 -3.07 1.06
CA HIS A 87 -0.57 -3.27 0.37
C HIS A 87 -0.05 -1.98 -0.27
N ARG A 88 -0.95 -1.08 -0.70
CA ARG A 88 -0.52 0.20 -1.26
C ARG A 88 0.20 1.04 -0.22
N ALA A 89 -0.23 1.06 1.04
CA ALA A 89 0.52 1.76 2.06
C ALA A 89 1.85 1.05 2.35
N LEU A 90 1.80 -0.26 2.64
CA LEU A 90 2.95 -1.01 3.14
C LEU A 90 4.06 -1.24 2.11
N LEU A 91 3.74 -1.21 0.81
CA LEU A 91 4.69 -1.45 -0.28
C LEU A 91 4.80 -0.23 -1.21
N VAL A 92 3.69 0.23 -1.79
CA VAL A 92 3.70 1.25 -2.85
C VAL A 92 4.07 2.64 -2.30
N SER A 93 3.36 3.13 -1.29
CA SER A 93 3.61 4.42 -0.66
C SER A 93 5.01 4.49 -0.07
N ARG A 94 5.48 3.41 0.58
CA ARG A 94 6.86 3.31 1.03
C ARG A 94 7.87 3.50 -0.12
N SER A 95 7.66 2.81 -1.24
CA SER A 95 8.54 2.91 -2.41
C SER A 95 8.55 4.31 -3.03
N LEU A 96 7.43 5.03 -2.93
CA LEU A 96 7.29 6.42 -3.41
C LEU A 96 7.98 7.41 -2.46
N GLU A 97 7.80 7.26 -1.16
CA GLU A 97 8.47 8.07 -0.12
C GLU A 97 10.00 7.89 -0.15
N GLU A 98 10.49 6.66 -0.35
CA GLU A 98 11.92 6.38 -0.54
C GLU A 98 12.51 7.10 -1.78
N ARG A 99 11.66 7.54 -2.71
CA ARG A 99 12.03 8.32 -3.90
C ARG A 99 11.66 9.81 -3.77
N GLY A 100 11.31 10.25 -2.57
CA GLY A 100 11.05 11.66 -2.24
C GLY A 100 9.64 12.16 -2.56
N LEU A 101 8.71 11.27 -2.93
CA LEU A 101 7.31 11.66 -3.15
C LEU A 101 6.53 11.58 -1.84
N ALA A 102 6.04 12.72 -1.35
CA ALA A 102 5.17 12.77 -0.17
C ALA A 102 3.82 12.11 -0.45
N VAL A 103 3.40 11.21 0.44
CA VAL A 103 2.13 10.47 0.33
C VAL A 103 1.25 10.71 1.57
N ALA A 104 -0.03 10.97 1.33
CA ALA A 104 -1.07 10.99 2.36
C ALA A 104 -2.17 9.97 2.03
N HIS A 105 -2.71 9.35 3.08
CA HIS A 105 -3.82 8.40 3.02
C HIS A 105 -5.13 9.11 3.32
N ILE A 106 -6.13 8.90 2.48
CA ILE A 106 -7.50 9.37 2.72
C ILE A 106 -8.17 8.35 3.64
N LEU A 107 -8.45 8.75 4.88
CA LEU A 107 -9.13 7.91 5.86
C LEU A 107 -10.65 7.90 5.62
N ALA A 108 -11.34 7.00 6.31
CA ALA A 108 -12.78 6.78 6.11
C ALA A 108 -13.67 7.98 6.47
N ASP A 109 -13.20 8.88 7.32
CA ASP A 109 -13.85 10.14 7.67
C ASP A 109 -13.47 11.29 6.70
N GLY A 110 -12.66 11.00 5.68
CA GLY A 110 -12.16 11.96 4.70
C GLY A 110 -10.91 12.73 5.16
N SER A 111 -10.44 12.52 6.39
CA SER A 111 -9.21 13.14 6.85
C SER A 111 -7.97 12.58 6.15
N LEU A 112 -6.91 13.39 6.08
CA LEU A 112 -5.64 12.98 5.48
C LEU A 112 -4.65 12.58 6.57
N GLU A 113 -4.04 11.41 6.40
CA GLU A 113 -2.96 10.92 7.26
C GLU A 113 -1.66 10.80 6.46
N PRO A 114 -0.60 11.56 6.79
CA PRO A 114 0.71 11.38 6.17
C PRO A 114 1.22 9.94 6.34
N HIS A 115 1.90 9.42 5.31
CA HIS A 115 2.40 8.05 5.33
C HIS A 115 3.30 7.76 6.53
N GLU A 116 4.14 8.72 6.94
CA GLU A 116 4.97 8.59 8.14
C GLU A 116 4.15 8.32 9.41
N ARG A 117 3.04 9.05 9.62
CA ARG A 117 2.16 8.86 10.78
C ARG A 117 1.46 7.49 10.74
N ALA A 118 1.07 7.02 9.56
CA ALA A 118 0.53 5.67 9.40
C ALA A 118 1.57 4.60 9.79
N MET A 119 2.85 4.80 9.43
CA MET A 119 3.93 3.90 9.83
C MET A 119 4.22 3.94 11.33
N ASP A 120 4.14 5.10 11.97
CA ASP A 120 4.29 5.21 13.43
C ASP A 120 3.16 4.48 14.17
N ARG A 121 1.91 4.59 13.68
CA ARG A 121 0.77 3.81 14.19
C ARG A 121 1.00 2.31 14.02
N LEU A 122 1.51 1.89 12.87
CA LEU A 122 1.83 0.49 12.60
C LEU A 122 2.84 -0.03 13.63
N LEU A 123 3.94 0.69 13.84
CA LEU A 123 4.96 0.34 14.84
C LEU A 123 4.39 0.29 16.26
N ALA A 124 3.55 1.26 16.64
CA ALA A 124 2.93 1.31 17.96
C ALA A 124 1.97 0.13 18.20
N ALA A 125 1.24 -0.30 17.17
CA ALA A 125 0.34 -1.45 17.24
C ALA A 125 1.09 -2.79 17.36
N HIS A 126 2.34 -2.83 16.89
CA HIS A 126 3.17 -4.04 16.83
C HIS A 126 4.32 -4.05 17.84
N ARG A 127 4.20 -3.37 18.99
CA ARG A 127 5.23 -3.46 20.05
C ARG A 127 5.60 -4.92 20.31
N PRO A 128 6.82 -5.36 19.97
CA PRO A 128 7.26 -6.70 20.31
C PRO A 128 7.29 -6.80 21.84
N GLU A 129 6.98 -7.98 22.38
CA GLU A 129 7.45 -8.30 23.73
C GLU A 129 8.95 -8.03 23.75
N GLU A 130 9.45 -7.40 24.81
CA GLU A 130 10.83 -6.89 24.97
C GLU A 130 11.89 -7.90 24.50
N ASP A 131 12.14 -7.93 23.20
CA ASP A 131 13.19 -8.71 22.61
C ASP A 131 14.40 -7.78 22.56
N LEU A 132 15.42 -8.11 23.36
CA LEU A 132 16.70 -7.40 23.45
C LEU A 132 17.38 -7.19 22.07
N PHE A 133 16.94 -7.90 21.03
CA PHE A 133 17.43 -7.76 19.66
C PHE A 133 16.59 -6.82 18.77
N SER A 134 15.37 -6.46 19.18
CA SER A 134 14.49 -5.56 18.41
C SER A 134 15.02 -4.11 18.36
N GLU A 135 15.76 -3.69 19.40
CA GLU A 135 16.38 -2.36 19.49
C GLU A 135 17.50 -2.14 18.46
N ARG A 136 18.08 -3.23 17.91
CA ARG A 136 19.15 -3.16 16.90
C ARG A 136 18.62 -2.98 15.47
N LYS A 137 17.31 -3.14 15.24
CA LYS A 137 16.72 -3.03 13.91
C LYS A 137 16.47 -1.57 13.55
N SER A 138 16.85 -1.20 12.33
CA SER A 138 16.51 0.12 11.77
C SER A 138 14.99 0.33 11.77
N ARG A 139 14.53 1.59 11.74
CA ARG A 139 13.09 1.90 11.65
C ARG A 139 12.43 1.18 10.48
N ALA A 140 13.09 1.15 9.32
CA ALA A 140 12.63 0.44 8.13
C ALA A 140 12.48 -1.07 8.37
N GLY A 141 13.46 -1.71 9.02
CA GLY A 141 13.39 -3.13 9.38
C GLY A 141 12.24 -3.45 10.33
N ARG A 142 11.97 -2.58 11.31
CA ARG A 142 10.83 -2.72 12.23
C ARG A 142 9.48 -2.56 11.52
N ILE A 143 9.37 -1.64 10.56
CA ILE A 143 8.17 -1.47 9.74
C ILE A 143 7.92 -2.73 8.89
N GLU A 144 8.96 -3.29 8.26
CA GLU A 144 8.83 -4.52 7.48
C GLU A 144 8.35 -5.71 8.31
N GLU A 145 8.87 -5.85 9.52
CA GLU A 145 8.46 -6.90 10.45
C GLU A 145 7.00 -6.71 10.90
N ALA A 146 6.65 -5.50 11.31
CA ALA A 146 5.28 -5.16 11.68
C ALA A 146 4.29 -5.40 10.53
N ALA A 147 4.65 -5.02 9.29
CA ALA A 147 3.83 -5.22 8.09
C ALA A 147 3.59 -6.71 7.74
N ARG A 148 4.43 -7.63 8.23
CA ARG A 148 4.26 -9.08 8.04
C ARG A 148 3.37 -9.72 9.10
N MET A 149 3.19 -9.06 10.24
CA MET A 149 2.40 -9.62 11.34
C MET A 149 0.94 -9.20 11.21
N PRO A 150 -0.02 -10.10 11.45
CA PRO A 150 -1.40 -9.67 11.62
C PRO A 150 -1.50 -8.72 12.82
N PRO A 151 -2.34 -7.66 12.75
CA PRO A 151 -2.51 -6.72 13.87
C PRO A 151 -2.85 -7.51 15.14
N ARG A 152 -2.09 -7.30 16.23
CA ARG A 152 -2.39 -7.93 17.52
C ARG A 152 -3.82 -7.54 17.89
N ARG A 153 -4.73 -8.53 18.01
CA ARG A 153 -6.08 -8.29 18.52
C ARG A 153 -5.92 -7.63 19.89
N ARG A 154 -6.34 -6.37 20.04
CA ARG A 154 -6.47 -5.76 21.37
C ARG A 154 -7.28 -6.74 22.22
N ARG A 155 -6.71 -7.24 23.31
CA ARG A 155 -7.48 -7.95 24.33
C ARG A 155 -8.61 -7.00 24.71
N ARG A 156 -9.86 -7.38 24.42
CA ARG A 156 -11.02 -6.69 24.99
C ARG A 156 -10.91 -6.91 26.49
N GLY A 157 -10.50 -5.86 27.21
CA GLY A 157 -10.72 -5.74 28.65
C GLY A 157 -12.14 -5.29 28.91
#